data_AF-A0A3C0JDN8-F1
#
_entry.id   AF-A0A3C0JDN8-F1
#
_cell.length_a   1.000
_cell.length_b   1.000
_cell.length_c   1.000
_cell.angle_alpha   90.00
_cell.angle_beta   90.00
_cell.angle_gamma   90.00
#
_symmetry.space_group_name_H-M   'P 1'
#
loop_
_entity.id
_entity.type
_entity.pdbx_description
1 polymer ?
#
loop_
_entity_poly.entity_id
_entity_poly.type
_entity_poly.pdbx_seq_one_letter_code
_entity_poly.pdbx_strand_id
1 'polypeptide(L)'
;MARTPWPTRNRPATPDPVTGTASTNAAVSRLAVLGAGSWGTALASLTARHGHPTVLWGRDEAVAEAIASRHENPRYLPGIPLPETLRATTDLDAALAGIDWVLVVVPSHAFTETLRSIAPRLRGVKGVAWATKGFEPG
;
A
#
# COMPACT_ATOMS: atom_id res chain seq x y z
N MET A 1 -37.78 -18.98 11.24
CA MET A 1 -36.82 -18.93 10.11
C MET A 1 -35.42 -19.12 10.67
N ALA A 2 -34.82 -20.28 10.44
CA ALA A 2 -33.48 -20.61 10.96
C ALA A 2 -32.40 -19.99 10.08
N ARG A 3 -31.43 -19.30 10.70
CA ARG A 3 -30.26 -18.75 10.00
C ARG A 3 -29.25 -19.87 9.80
N THR A 4 -28.86 -20.13 8.55
CA THR A 4 -27.78 -21.07 8.22
C THR A 4 -26.45 -20.54 8.78
N PRO A 5 -25.62 -21.36 9.45
CA PRO A 5 -24.33 -20.91 9.97
C PRO A 5 -23.34 -20.60 8.84
N TRP A 6 -22.44 -19.66 9.09
CA TRP A 6 -21.33 -19.34 8.19
C TRP A 6 -20.33 -20.50 8.14
N PRO A 7 -19.74 -20.85 6.98
CA PRO A 7 -18.74 -21.92 6.92
C PRO A 7 -17.50 -21.54 7.74
N THR A 8 -17.08 -22.44 8.63
CA THR A 8 -15.88 -22.28 9.45
C THR A 8 -14.65 -22.29 8.55
N ARG A 9 -14.07 -21.10 8.32
CA ARG A 9 -12.77 -20.97 7.66
C ARG A 9 -11.73 -21.63 8.58
N ASN A 10 -10.92 -22.53 8.05
CA ASN A 10 -9.79 -23.13 8.75
C ASN A 10 -8.83 -22.01 9.19
N ARG A 11 -8.91 -21.59 10.46
CA ARG A 11 -8.08 -20.50 11.00
C ARG A 11 -6.76 -21.13 11.43
N PRO A 12 -5.60 -20.71 10.88
CA PRO A 12 -4.33 -21.20 11.40
C PRO A 12 -4.23 -20.88 12.90
N ALA A 13 -3.57 -21.77 13.65
CA ALA A 13 -3.39 -21.63 15.08
C ALA A 13 -2.74 -20.27 15.40
N THR A 14 -3.28 -19.59 16.42
CA THR A 14 -2.65 -18.41 17.01
C THR A 14 -1.33 -18.84 17.66
N PRO A 15 -0.17 -18.29 17.27
CA PRO A 15 1.10 -18.64 17.92
C PRO A 15 1.12 -18.13 19.37
N ASP A 16 1.71 -18.92 20.26
CA ASP A 16 1.87 -18.58 21.68
C ASP A 16 2.76 -17.33 21.89
N PRO A 17 2.42 -16.43 22.83
CA PRO A 17 3.06 -15.13 22.93
C PRO A 17 4.41 -15.11 23.67
N VAL A 18 4.98 -16.25 24.12
CA VAL A 18 6.09 -16.21 25.11
C VAL A 18 7.30 -17.12 24.80
N THR A 19 7.39 -17.79 23.65
CA THR A 19 8.61 -18.55 23.33
C THR A 19 8.87 -18.61 21.84
N GLY A 20 10.06 -18.18 21.42
CA GLY A 20 10.62 -18.55 20.12
C GLY A 20 10.93 -17.36 19.22
N THR A 21 12.22 -17.15 19.03
CA THR A 21 12.82 -16.62 17.80
C THR A 21 12.24 -17.32 16.58
N ALA A 22 11.11 -16.82 16.09
CA ALA A 22 10.70 -17.01 14.71
C ALA A 22 11.06 -15.72 13.98
N SER A 23 12.34 -15.57 13.63
CA SER A 23 12.68 -14.84 12.41
C SER A 23 12.08 -15.64 11.26
N THR A 24 10.76 -15.54 11.10
CA THR A 24 10.13 -15.83 9.82
C THR A 24 10.79 -14.80 8.92
N ASN A 25 11.71 -15.25 8.07
CA ASN A 25 12.23 -14.44 7.01
C ASN A 25 11.02 -14.08 6.15
N ALA A 26 10.35 -12.97 6.49
CA ALA A 26 9.10 -12.59 5.87
C ALA A 26 9.44 -12.38 4.40
N ALA A 27 8.83 -13.18 3.53
CA ALA A 27 9.17 -13.16 2.12
C ALA A 27 9.05 -11.73 1.60
N VAL A 28 10.11 -11.25 0.95
CA VAL A 28 10.14 -9.92 0.34
C VAL A 28 8.96 -9.81 -0.62
N SER A 29 8.08 -8.84 -0.38
CA SER A 29 6.92 -8.56 -1.23
C SER A 29 7.10 -7.21 -1.90
N ARG A 30 6.67 -7.09 -3.15
CA ARG A 30 6.66 -5.83 -3.92
C ARG A 30 5.32 -5.13 -3.68
N LEU A 31 5.35 -3.88 -3.22
CA LEU A 31 4.14 -3.12 -2.88
C LEU A 31 3.93 -1.94 -3.81
N ALA A 32 2.66 -1.72 -4.21
CA ALA A 32 2.17 -0.44 -4.70
C ALA A 32 1.38 0.24 -3.58
N VAL A 33 1.77 1.47 -3.21
CA VAL A 33 0.98 2.32 -2.32
C VAL A 33 0.30 3.39 -3.15
N LEU A 34 -1.03 3.38 -3.22
CA LEU A 34 -1.80 4.30 -4.06
C LEU A 34 -2.30 5.48 -3.22
N GLY A 35 -1.64 6.63 -3.35
CA GLY A 35 -1.98 7.87 -2.65
C GLY A 35 -0.78 8.53 -2.00
N ALA A 36 -0.14 9.46 -2.69
CA ALA A 36 1.03 10.23 -2.22
C ALA A 36 0.73 11.35 -1.19
N GLY A 37 -0.34 11.20 -0.40
CA GLY A 37 -0.64 12.08 0.75
C GLY A 37 0.23 11.74 1.96
N SER A 38 0.01 12.41 3.10
CA SER A 38 0.85 12.26 4.30
C SER A 38 0.91 10.81 4.78
N TRP A 39 -0.26 10.16 4.91
CA TRP A 39 -0.34 8.79 5.43
C TRP A 39 0.17 7.74 4.43
N GLY A 40 -0.14 7.88 3.14
CA GLY A 40 0.37 6.97 2.12
C GLY A 40 1.89 7.08 1.96
N THR A 41 2.45 8.30 2.04
CA THR A 41 3.90 8.51 2.05
C THR A 41 4.56 7.86 3.27
N ALA A 42 3.97 8.03 4.46
CA ALA A 42 4.47 7.40 5.68
C ALA A 42 4.47 5.86 5.61
N LEU A 43 3.38 5.27 5.11
CA LEU A 43 3.28 3.81 4.94
C LEU A 43 4.21 3.27 3.85
N ALA A 44 4.39 4.01 2.75
CA ALA A 44 5.35 3.64 1.70
C ALA A 44 6.79 3.72 2.21
N SER A 45 7.12 4.74 2.99
CA SER A 45 8.42 4.87 3.66
C SER A 45 8.66 3.72 4.65
N LEU A 46 7.67 3.39 5.48
CA LEU A 46 7.76 2.29 6.44
C LEU A 46 8.03 0.95 5.74
N THR A 47 7.23 0.62 4.73
CA THR A 47 7.36 -0.65 3.99
C THR A 47 8.70 -0.75 3.26
N ALA A 48 9.15 0.34 2.62
CA ALA A 48 10.49 0.40 2.01
C ALA A 48 11.62 0.20 3.05
N ARG A 49 11.53 0.80 4.24
CA ARG A 49 12.50 0.61 5.33
C ARG A 49 12.56 -0.84 5.83
N HIS A 50 11.46 -1.57 5.75
CA HIS A 50 11.39 -2.99 6.07
C HIS A 50 11.86 -3.91 4.94
N GLY A 51 12.50 -3.37 3.89
CA GLY A 51 13.09 -4.15 2.81
C GLY A 51 12.09 -4.65 1.78
N HIS A 52 10.87 -4.11 1.76
CA HIS A 52 9.89 -4.40 0.72
C HIS A 52 10.01 -3.38 -0.42
N PRO A 53 10.35 -3.79 -1.65
CA PRO A 53 10.37 -2.89 -2.80
C PRO A 53 9.01 -2.21 -2.95
N THR A 54 8.99 -0.89 -2.80
CA THR A 54 7.74 -0.14 -2.71
C THR A 54 7.73 0.97 -3.76
N VAL A 55 6.61 1.07 -4.47
CA VAL A 55 6.32 2.19 -5.38
C VAL A 55 5.14 2.97 -4.83
N LEU A 56 5.34 4.27 -4.62
CA LEU A 56 4.30 5.22 -4.22
C LEU A 56 3.71 5.88 -5.46
N TRP A 57 2.42 5.67 -5.69
CA TRP A 57 1.70 6.34 -6.75
C TRP A 57 0.99 7.60 -6.23
N GLY A 58 1.08 8.67 -7.01
CA GLY A 58 0.36 9.93 -6.79
C GLY A 58 -0.09 10.54 -8.11
N ARG A 59 -0.83 11.65 -8.06
CA ARG A 59 -1.26 12.37 -9.27
C ARG A 59 -0.47 13.65 -9.54
N ASP A 60 0.35 14.07 -8.59
CA ASP A 60 1.11 15.31 -8.64
C ASP A 60 2.55 14.99 -9.07
N GLU A 61 2.89 15.38 -10.30
CA GLU A 61 4.21 15.15 -10.91
C GLU A 61 5.33 15.80 -10.09
N ALA A 62 5.10 16.99 -9.54
CA ALA A 62 6.11 17.69 -8.75
C ALA A 62 6.38 16.96 -7.43
N VAL A 63 5.36 16.33 -6.83
CA VAL A 63 5.55 15.48 -5.65
C VAL A 63 6.32 14.20 -6.02
N ALA A 64 5.98 13.55 -7.13
CA ALA A 64 6.68 12.33 -7.57
C ALA A 64 8.16 12.60 -7.86
N GLU A 65 8.46 13.68 -8.60
CA GLU A 65 9.82 14.09 -8.93
C GLU A 65 10.61 14.49 -7.67
N ALA A 66 10.00 15.21 -6.72
CA ALA A 66 10.66 15.55 -5.46
C ALA A 66 11.03 14.30 -4.64
N ILE A 67 10.16 13.29 -4.62
CA ILE A 67 10.47 12.02 -3.94
C ILE A 67 11.59 11.26 -4.67
N ALA A 68 11.58 11.26 -6.00
CA ALA A 68 12.58 10.58 -6.81
C ALA A 68 13.98 11.22 -6.71
N SER A 69 14.05 12.55 -6.74
CA SER A 69 15.32 13.30 -6.79
C SER A 69 15.85 13.73 -5.43
N ARG A 70 14.96 14.04 -4.48
CA ARG A 70 15.32 14.58 -3.16
C ARG A 70 15.00 13.64 -2.01
N HIS A 71 14.36 12.50 -2.29
CA HIS A 71 13.90 11.56 -1.27
C HIS A 71 13.08 12.23 -0.16
N GLU A 72 12.18 13.13 -0.55
CA GLU A 72 11.32 13.88 0.36
C GLU A 72 9.95 14.13 -0.31
N ASN A 73 8.86 14.11 0.48
CA ASN A 73 7.57 14.64 0.04
C ASN A 73 7.33 16.02 0.67
N PRO A 74 7.77 17.11 0.03
CA PRO A 74 7.75 18.44 0.66
C PRO A 74 6.33 18.97 0.89
N ARG A 75 5.34 18.44 0.17
CA ARG A 75 3.95 18.87 0.27
C ARG A 75 3.23 18.24 1.46
N TYR A 76 3.46 16.96 1.68
CA TYR A 76 2.65 16.17 2.62
C TYR A 76 3.43 15.64 3.82
N LEU A 77 4.76 15.63 3.77
CA LEU A 77 5.62 15.17 4.86
C LEU A 77 6.95 15.95 4.88
N PRO A 78 6.92 17.29 5.02
CA PRO A 78 8.10 18.14 4.92
C PRO A 78 9.13 17.83 6.02
N GLY A 79 10.42 17.89 5.65
CA GLY A 79 11.55 17.69 6.56
C GLY A 79 11.82 16.24 6.96
N ILE A 80 11.07 15.27 6.42
CA ILE A 80 11.24 13.85 6.73
C ILE A 80 11.93 13.14 5.56
N PRO A 81 13.16 12.61 5.74
CA PRO A 81 13.84 11.86 4.70
C PRO A 81 13.14 10.52 4.44
N LEU A 82 12.91 10.24 3.16
CA LEU A 82 12.37 8.99 2.64
C LEU A 82 13.52 8.03 2.27
N PRO A 83 13.30 6.72 2.30
CA PRO A 83 14.32 5.76 1.87
C PRO A 83 14.67 5.93 0.40
N GLU A 84 15.95 5.81 0.05
CA GLU A 84 16.41 5.87 -1.35
C GLU A 84 15.80 4.76 -2.22
N THR A 85 15.38 3.66 -1.59
CA THR A 85 14.71 2.54 -2.26
C THR A 85 13.24 2.79 -2.57
N LEU A 86 12.63 3.84 -2.00
CA LEU A 86 11.25 4.21 -2.27
C LEU A 86 11.19 4.94 -3.61
N ARG A 87 10.44 4.37 -4.55
CA ARG A 87 10.16 5.01 -5.84
C ARG A 87 8.82 5.73 -5.79
N ALA A 88 8.68 6.83 -6.51
CA ALA A 88 7.41 7.48 -6.74
C ALA A 88 7.13 7.64 -8.25
N THR A 89 5.86 7.62 -8.63
CA THR A 89 5.45 7.81 -10.03
C THR A 89 4.01 8.31 -10.12
N THR A 90 3.69 8.99 -11.22
CA THR A 90 2.32 9.34 -11.62
C THR A 90 1.69 8.32 -12.57
N ASP A 91 2.49 7.43 -13.14
CA ASP A 91 2.05 6.35 -14.01
C ASP A 91 1.51 5.17 -13.18
N LEU A 92 0.20 4.96 -13.25
CA LEU A 92 -0.49 3.89 -12.53
C LEU A 92 -0.11 2.49 -13.04
N ASP A 93 0.14 2.34 -14.34
CA ASP A 93 0.55 1.07 -14.92
C ASP A 93 1.97 0.70 -14.49
N ALA A 94 2.88 1.68 -14.48
CA ALA A 94 4.23 1.50 -13.93
C ALA A 94 4.21 1.17 -12.43
N ALA A 95 3.34 1.81 -11.64
CA ALA A 95 3.20 1.55 -10.21
C ALA A 95 2.71 0.11 -9.91
N LEU A 96 1.92 -0.47 -10.80
CA LEU A 96 1.32 -1.79 -10.63
C LEU A 96 2.09 -2.92 -11.34
N ALA A 97 3.16 -2.60 -12.07
CA ALA A 97 3.94 -3.58 -12.80
C ALA A 97 4.70 -4.54 -11.87
N GLY A 98 4.30 -5.82 -11.89
CA GLY A 98 4.98 -6.89 -11.16
C GLY A 98 4.92 -6.74 -9.63
N ILE A 99 3.84 -6.17 -9.11
CA ILE A 99 3.61 -6.04 -7.67
C ILE A 99 2.93 -7.27 -7.08
N ASP A 100 3.19 -7.53 -5.81
CA ASP A 100 2.53 -8.57 -5.03
C ASP A 100 1.29 -8.04 -4.30
N TRP A 101 1.35 -6.81 -3.79
CA TRP A 101 0.31 -6.22 -2.95
C TRP A 101 0.01 -4.78 -3.34
N VAL A 102 -1.27 -4.42 -3.27
CA VAL A 102 -1.72 -3.03 -3.41
C VAL A 102 -2.23 -2.53 -2.06
N LEU A 103 -1.78 -1.35 -1.65
CA LEU A 103 -2.28 -0.63 -0.50
C LEU A 103 -2.93 0.68 -0.96
N VAL A 104 -4.25 0.77 -0.86
CA VAL A 104 -5.00 1.96 -1.27
C VAL A 104 -5.09 2.96 -0.11
N VAL A 105 -4.56 4.17 -0.31
CA VAL A 105 -4.46 5.23 0.71
C VAL A 105 -4.88 6.59 0.12
N VAL A 106 -5.80 6.58 -0.84
CA VAL A 106 -6.40 7.80 -1.40
C VAL A 106 -7.48 8.36 -0.46
N PRO A 107 -7.86 9.65 -0.58
CA PRO A 107 -9.06 10.17 0.08
C PRO A 107 -10.33 9.38 -0.26
N SER A 108 -11.33 9.35 0.63
CA SER A 108 -12.53 8.51 0.45
C SER A 108 -13.32 8.83 -0.83
N HIS A 109 -13.41 10.09 -1.23
CA HIS A 109 -14.07 10.51 -2.47
C HIS A 109 -13.39 9.99 -3.75
N ALA A 110 -12.13 9.59 -3.66
CA ALA A 110 -11.36 9.02 -4.78
C ALA A 110 -11.27 7.49 -4.72
N PHE A 111 -11.79 6.86 -3.66
CA PHE A 111 -11.57 5.44 -3.38
C PHE A 111 -12.19 4.53 -4.45
N THR A 112 -13.47 4.72 -4.76
CA THR A 112 -14.20 3.90 -5.74
C THR A 112 -13.63 4.05 -7.15
N GLU A 113 -13.31 5.28 -7.58
CA GLU A 113 -12.65 5.52 -8.87
C GLU A 113 -11.28 4.82 -8.93
N THR A 114 -10.50 4.88 -7.85
CA THR A 114 -9.20 4.22 -7.76
C THR A 114 -9.37 2.70 -7.87
N LEU A 115 -10.32 2.11 -7.15
CA LEU A 115 -10.61 0.67 -7.22
C LEU A 115 -11.03 0.24 -8.64
N ARG A 116 -11.91 1.01 -9.30
CA ARG A 116 -12.31 0.75 -10.69
C ARG A 116 -11.12 0.81 -11.64
N SER A 117 -10.21 1.77 -11.42
CA SER A 117 -9.01 1.95 -12.24
C SER A 117 -8.04 0.77 -12.09
N ILE A 118 -7.86 0.25 -10.87
CA ILE A 118 -6.90 -0.85 -10.65
C ILE A 118 -7.48 -2.23 -10.93
N ALA A 119 -8.80 -2.43 -10.83
CA ALA A 119 -9.43 -3.75 -10.97
C ALA A 119 -8.99 -4.56 -12.21
N PRO A 120 -8.86 -3.97 -13.42
CA PRO A 120 -8.38 -4.70 -14.60
C PRO A 120 -6.92 -5.19 -14.49
N ARG A 121 -6.14 -4.59 -13.59
CA ARG A 121 -4.69 -4.75 -13.43
C ARG A 121 -4.31 -5.68 -12.28
N LEU A 122 -5.29 -6.21 -11.53
CA LEU A 122 -5.04 -7.03 -10.34
C LEU A 122 -4.76 -8.52 -10.62
N ARG A 123 -4.67 -8.94 -11.89
CA ARG A 123 -4.33 -10.34 -12.22
C ARG A 123 -2.93 -10.66 -11.70
N GLY A 124 -2.82 -11.67 -10.82
CA GLY A 124 -1.55 -12.10 -10.23
C GLY A 124 -1.15 -11.37 -8.94
N VAL A 125 -1.90 -10.35 -8.53
CA VAL A 125 -1.71 -9.65 -7.25
C VAL A 125 -2.23 -10.54 -6.11
N LYS A 126 -1.43 -10.71 -5.05
CA LYS A 126 -1.76 -11.55 -3.88
C LYS A 126 -2.91 -10.99 -3.05
N GLY A 127 -3.04 -9.67 -3.01
CA GLY A 127 -4.19 -9.03 -2.38
C GLY A 127 -4.16 -7.51 -2.41
N VAL A 128 -5.28 -6.95 -1.96
CA VAL A 128 -5.50 -5.51 -1.82
C VAL A 128 -5.88 -5.22 -0.38
N ALA A 129 -5.22 -4.23 0.21
CA ALA A 129 -5.57 -3.65 1.51
C ALA A 129 -5.82 -2.15 1.35
N TRP A 130 -6.42 -1.51 2.35
CA TRP A 130 -6.60 -0.07 2.34
C TRP A 130 -6.36 0.55 3.72
N ALA A 131 -5.98 1.82 3.70
CA ALA A 131 -5.91 2.67 4.88
C ALA A 131 -6.72 3.97 4.71
N THR A 132 -7.49 4.07 3.63
CA THR A 132 -8.52 5.10 3.44
C THR A 132 -9.57 5.01 4.55
N LYS A 133 -9.94 6.16 5.12
CA LYS A 133 -11.03 6.29 6.11
C LYS A 133 -12.04 7.31 5.60
N GLY A 134 -13.32 7.03 5.79
CA GLY A 134 -14.43 7.85 5.31
C GLY A 134 -15.34 7.09 4.35
N PHE A 135 -16.53 7.63 4.10
CA PHE A 135 -17.50 7.08 3.17
C PHE A 135 -17.34 7.71 1.77
N GLU A 136 -17.81 6.99 0.75
CA GLU A 136 -17.94 7.54 -0.60
C GLU A 136 -19.05 8.61 -0.58
N PRO A 137 -18.80 9.81 -1.14
CA PRO A 137 -19.87 10.77 -1.42
C PRO A 137 -20.84 10.13 -2.41
N GLY A 138 -22.13 10.07 -2.03
CA GLY A 138 -23.20 9.52 -2.88
C GLY A 138 -23.44 10.34 -4.15
#